data_AF-A0A2A7NEM7-F1
#
_entry.id   AF-A0A2A7NEM7-F1
#
_cell.length_a   1.000
_cell.length_b   1.000
_cell.length_c   1.000
_cell.angle_alpha   90.00
_cell.angle_beta   90.00
_cell.angle_gamma   90.00
#
_symmetry.space_group_name_H-M   'P 1'
#
loop_
_entity.id
_entity.type
_entity.pdbx_description
1 polymer ?
#
loop_
_entity_poly.entity_id
_entity_poly.type
_entity_poly.pdbx_seq_one_letter_code
_entity_poly.pdbx_strand_id
1 'polypeptide(L)'
;MTDLDTAAPVKATDRAAHLPGEAAMWVMVLGDLVFFGAYFVIFMIHRAMAPGLYLQSQQHLNLTVGVVNTLVLLTSSWFVARSVVAARDGDHDAALRLIYLGGACGVVFAVIKAYEWATKVGAGVTLPSNEFFLFYYMLTGVHLFHVGLGLLILGVVVRELRNPRKRRLSMVESGAIYWHMVDLLWIVIFALLYVMR
;
A
#
# COMPACT_ATOMS: atom_id res chain seq x y z
N MET A 1 -2.94 66.12 -10.84
CA MET A 1 -3.89 66.09 -9.71
C MET A 1 -5.20 65.56 -10.29
N THR A 2 -5.58 64.29 -10.20
CA THR A 2 -5.02 63.14 -9.48
C THR A 2 -5.58 61.90 -10.20
N ASP A 3 -4.76 61.24 -11.01
CA ASP A 3 -5.02 59.87 -11.47
C ASP A 3 -4.84 58.94 -10.27
N LEU A 4 -5.93 58.40 -9.73
CA LEU A 4 -5.88 57.22 -8.86
C LEU A 4 -7.06 56.32 -9.22
N ASP A 5 -6.88 55.67 -10.37
CA ASP A 5 -7.52 54.43 -10.75
C ASP A 5 -7.30 53.42 -9.61
N THR A 6 -8.26 53.37 -8.68
CA THR A 6 -8.17 52.54 -7.48
C THR A 6 -8.65 51.15 -7.88
N ALA A 7 -7.83 50.45 -8.65
CA ALA A 7 -8.02 49.04 -8.95
C ALA A 7 -8.03 48.28 -7.61
N ALA A 8 -9.22 47.81 -7.23
CA ALA A 8 -9.38 46.92 -6.08
C ALA A 8 -8.46 45.70 -6.27
N PRO A 9 -7.77 45.23 -5.20
CA PRO A 9 -6.84 44.13 -5.33
C PRO A 9 -7.60 42.89 -5.81
N VAL A 10 -7.19 42.35 -6.96
CA VAL A 10 -7.59 41.03 -7.42
C VAL A 10 -7.32 40.07 -6.26
N LYS A 11 -8.38 39.52 -5.66
CA LYS A 11 -8.30 38.47 -4.65
C LYS A 11 -7.48 37.35 -5.29
N ALA A 12 -6.21 37.24 -4.92
CA ALA A 12 -5.41 36.09 -5.25
C ALA A 12 -6.22 34.89 -4.74
N THR A 13 -6.75 34.11 -5.68
CA THR A 13 -7.37 32.84 -5.35
C THR A 13 -6.26 32.06 -4.68
N ASP A 14 -6.35 31.94 -3.36
CA ASP A 14 -5.54 31.04 -2.58
C ASP A 14 -5.73 29.67 -3.24
N ARG A 15 -4.82 29.31 -4.14
CA ARG A 15 -4.62 27.94 -4.59
C ARG A 15 -4.02 27.23 -3.38
N ALA A 16 -4.82 27.14 -2.32
CA ALA A 16 -4.60 26.24 -1.22
C ALA A 16 -4.40 24.90 -1.91
N ALA A 17 -3.15 24.42 -1.87
CA ALA A 17 -2.77 23.18 -2.48
C ALA A 17 -3.74 22.14 -1.93
N HIS A 18 -4.72 21.74 -2.74
CA HIS A 18 -5.63 20.66 -2.40
C HIS A 18 -4.75 19.43 -2.37
N LEU A 19 -4.25 19.10 -1.17
CA LEU A 19 -3.67 17.81 -0.92
C LEU A 19 -4.79 16.82 -1.22
N PRO A 20 -4.62 15.94 -2.23
CA PRO A 20 -5.59 14.89 -2.46
C PRO A 20 -5.67 14.05 -1.19
N GLY A 21 -6.88 13.91 -0.64
CA GLY A 21 -7.14 13.22 0.63
C GLY A 21 -7.13 14.09 1.91
N GLU A 22 -7.77 13.58 2.97
CA GLU A 22 -7.84 14.26 4.26
C GLU A 22 -6.46 14.26 4.96
N ALA A 23 -6.06 15.37 5.60
CA ALA A 23 -4.76 15.53 6.24
C ALA A 23 -4.45 14.44 7.29
N ALA A 24 -5.49 13.91 7.95
CA ALA A 24 -5.38 12.80 8.90
C ALA A 24 -4.79 11.53 8.26
N MET A 25 -5.08 11.27 6.98
CA MET A 25 -4.54 10.12 6.28
C MET A 25 -3.04 10.24 6.02
N TRP A 26 -2.56 11.43 5.68
CA TRP A 26 -1.14 11.68 5.48
C TRP A 26 -0.34 11.50 6.78
N VAL A 27 -0.88 11.96 7.90
CA VAL A 27 -0.27 11.74 9.22
C VAL A 27 -0.19 10.24 9.54
N MET A 28 -1.26 9.49 9.27
CA MET A 28 -1.27 8.04 9.46
C MET A 28 -0.24 7.34 8.55
N VAL A 29 -0.24 7.66 7.25
CA VAL A 29 0.69 7.11 6.25
C VAL A 29 2.15 7.39 6.62
N LEU A 30 2.48 8.62 7.00
CA LEU A 30 3.83 8.97 7.41
C LEU A 30 4.22 8.29 8.74
N GLY A 31 3.28 8.19 9.68
CA GLY A 31 3.47 7.46 10.93
C GLY A 31 3.81 5.99 10.69
N ASP A 32 3.03 5.31 9.84
CA ASP A 32 3.29 3.93 9.43
C ASP A 32 4.66 3.82 8.75
N LEU A 33 4.99 4.70 7.79
CA LEU A 33 6.29 4.70 7.12
C LEU A 33 7.47 4.78 8.09
N VAL A 34 7.37 5.59 9.15
CA VAL A 34 8.41 5.70 10.18
C VAL A 34 8.51 4.43 11.01
N PHE A 35 7.38 3.86 11.43
CA PHE A 35 7.35 2.59 12.17
C PHE A 35 7.98 1.45 11.36
N PHE A 36 7.60 1.31 10.10
CA PHE A 36 8.17 0.32 9.20
C PHE A 36 9.64 0.60 8.87
N GLY A 37 10.01 1.87 8.69
CA GLY A 37 11.39 2.29 8.50
C GLY A 37 12.29 1.84 9.65
N ALA A 38 11.86 2.04 10.89
CA ALA A 38 12.57 1.55 12.06
C ALA A 38 12.69 0.01 12.06
N TYR A 39 11.61 -0.69 11.70
CA TYR A 39 11.63 -2.15 11.59
C TYR A 39 12.61 -2.67 10.53
N PHE A 40 12.68 -1.99 9.37
CA PHE A 40 13.64 -2.31 8.31
C PHE A 40 15.09 -2.09 8.75
N VAL A 41 15.36 -1.04 9.52
CA VAL A 41 16.70 -0.79 10.07
C VAL A 41 17.10 -1.91 11.04
N ILE A 42 16.21 -2.32 11.95
CA ILE A 42 16.46 -3.43 12.88
C ILE A 42 16.73 -4.73 12.11
N PHE A 43 15.93 -5.00 11.07
CA PHE A 43 16.13 -6.15 10.19
C PHE A 43 17.50 -6.11 9.50
N MET A 44 17.91 -4.97 8.96
CA MET A 44 19.23 -4.84 8.32
C MET A 44 20.38 -5.10 9.29
N ILE A 45 20.28 -4.64 10.54
CA ILE A 45 21.30 -4.89 11.57
C ILE A 45 21.37 -6.39 11.89
N HIS A 46 20.24 -7.08 12.10
CA HIS A 46 20.24 -8.52 12.37
C HIS A 46 20.75 -9.34 11.17
N ARG A 47 20.41 -8.94 9.94
CA ARG A 47 20.96 -9.55 8.73
C ARG A 47 22.48 -9.44 8.68
N ALA A 48 23.04 -8.27 9.01
CA ALA A 48 24.48 -8.05 9.01
C ALA A 48 25.22 -8.92 10.06
N MET A 49 24.54 -9.28 11.15
CA MET A 49 25.09 -10.13 12.21
C MET A 49 25.07 -11.63 11.87
N ALA A 50 24.15 -12.10 11.00
CA ALA A 50 23.99 -13.52 10.69
C ALA A 50 23.86 -13.85 9.18
N PRO A 51 24.84 -13.45 8.33
CA PRO A 51 24.71 -13.56 6.86
C PRO A 51 24.56 -15.02 6.36
N GLY A 52 25.21 -15.99 7.01
CA GLY A 52 25.15 -17.40 6.58
C GLY A 52 23.78 -18.05 6.78
N LEU A 53 23.09 -17.74 7.88
CA LEU A 53 21.76 -18.26 8.21
C LEU A 53 20.69 -17.66 7.28
N TYR A 54 20.86 -16.39 6.89
CA TYR A 54 19.98 -15.67 5.97
C TYR A 54 20.09 -16.23 4.56
N LEU A 55 21.29 -16.52 4.07
CA LEU A 55 21.49 -17.07 2.72
C LEU A 55 20.86 -18.47 2.57
N GLN A 56 20.99 -19.31 3.61
CA GLN A 56 20.43 -20.66 3.62
C GLN A 56 18.89 -20.64 3.76
N SER A 57 18.35 -19.74 4.59
CA SER A 57 16.90 -19.59 4.74
C SER A 57 16.23 -18.95 3.51
N GLN A 58 16.92 -18.06 2.80
CA GLN A 58 16.43 -17.49 1.53
C GLN A 58 16.27 -18.53 0.41
N GLN A 59 17.03 -19.63 0.43
CA GLN A 59 16.86 -20.71 -0.55
C GLN A 59 15.52 -21.46 -0.41
N HIS A 60 14.91 -21.40 0.78
CA HIS A 60 13.56 -21.94 1.01
C HIS A 60 12.44 -20.99 0.55
N LEU A 61 12.77 -19.78 0.08
CA LEU A 61 11.79 -18.85 -0.48
C LEU A 61 11.71 -19.00 -1.99
N ASN A 62 10.49 -19.20 -2.50
CA ASN A 62 10.26 -19.26 -3.94
C ASN A 62 10.19 -17.84 -4.52
N LEU A 63 11.31 -17.39 -5.10
CA LEU A 63 11.44 -16.06 -5.69
C LEU A 63 10.42 -15.81 -6.81
N THR A 64 10.08 -16.83 -7.60
CA THR A 64 9.09 -16.73 -8.68
C THR A 64 7.71 -16.36 -8.14
N VAL A 65 7.28 -17.00 -7.04
CA VAL A 65 6.00 -16.67 -6.38
C VAL A 65 6.03 -15.27 -5.80
N GLY A 66 7.17 -14.85 -5.24
CA GLY A 66 7.38 -13.47 -4.79
C GLY A 66 7.24 -12.45 -5.93
N VAL A 67 7.90 -12.67 -7.05
CA VAL A 67 7.85 -11.78 -8.24
C VAL A 67 6.44 -11.69 -8.81
N VAL A 68 5.75 -12.82 -8.98
CA VAL A 68 4.36 -12.84 -9.48
C VAL A 68 3.45 -12.03 -8.56
N ASN A 69 3.58 -12.19 -7.24
CA ASN A 69 2.80 -11.42 -6.27
C ASN A 69 3.06 -9.92 -6.37
N THR A 70 4.32 -9.51 -6.52
CA THR A 70 4.67 -8.10 -6.70
C THR A 70 4.10 -7.54 -8.00
N LEU A 71 4.14 -8.29 -9.11
CA LEU A 71 3.51 -7.86 -10.37
C LEU A 71 1.98 -7.73 -10.25
N VAL A 72 1.34 -8.64 -9.52
CA VAL A 72 -0.11 -8.57 -9.24
C VAL A 72 -0.44 -7.32 -8.43
N LEU A 73 0.35 -6.99 -7.41
CA LEU A 73 0.16 -5.78 -6.60
C LEU A 73 0.43 -4.49 -7.40
N LEU A 74 1.49 -4.44 -8.20
CA LEU A 74 1.75 -3.30 -9.09
C LEU A 74 0.60 -3.08 -10.08
N THR A 75 0.05 -4.17 -10.61
CA THR A 75 -1.11 -4.11 -11.52
C THR A 75 -2.36 -3.64 -10.78
N SER A 76 -2.56 -4.08 -9.53
CA SER A 76 -3.61 -3.58 -8.63
C SER A 76 -3.49 -2.07 -8.41
N SER A 77 -2.28 -1.61 -8.09
CA SER A 77 -1.92 -0.20 -7.90
C SER A 77 -2.33 0.62 -9.12
N TRP A 78 -2.00 0.14 -10.32
CA TRP A 78 -2.39 0.81 -11.57
C TRP A 78 -3.91 0.89 -11.77
N PHE A 79 -4.66 -0.17 -11.44
CA PHE A 79 -6.13 -0.13 -11.49
C PHE A 79 -6.70 0.91 -10.51
N VAL A 80 -6.17 0.97 -9.29
CA VAL A 80 -6.61 1.94 -8.27
C VAL A 80 -6.30 3.37 -8.72
N ALA A 81 -5.11 3.64 -9.27
CA ALA A 81 -4.78 4.95 -9.83
C ALA A 81 -5.74 5.36 -10.95
N ARG A 82 -6.04 4.44 -11.87
CA ARG A 82 -6.98 4.70 -12.97
C ARG A 82 -8.42 4.92 -12.46
N SER A 83 -8.79 4.29 -11.35
CA SER A 83 -10.10 4.47 -10.74
C SER A 83 -10.30 5.89 -10.21
N VAL A 84 -9.24 6.52 -9.67
CA VAL A 84 -9.27 7.91 -9.22
C VAL A 84 -9.49 8.84 -10.40
N VAL A 85 -8.81 8.60 -11.52
CA VAL A 85 -8.98 9.39 -12.76
C VAL A 85 -10.41 9.26 -13.27
N ALA A 86 -10.93 8.04 -13.39
CA ALA A 86 -12.32 7.81 -13.81
C ALA A 86 -13.34 8.48 -12.87
N ALA A 87 -13.08 8.46 -11.55
CA ALA A 87 -13.91 9.15 -10.57
C ALA A 87 -13.86 10.68 -10.69
N ARG A 88 -12.72 11.24 -11.12
CA ARG A 88 -12.55 12.68 -11.43
C ARG A 88 -13.30 13.09 -12.69
N ASP A 89 -13.30 12.23 -13.70
CA ASP A 89 -13.99 12.47 -14.98
C ASP A 89 -15.52 12.26 -14.89
N GLY A 90 -16.04 11.85 -13.73
CA GLY A 90 -17.46 11.61 -13.50
C GLY A 90 -17.95 10.23 -13.95
N ASP A 91 -17.07 9.38 -14.48
CA ASP A 91 -17.39 7.99 -14.84
C ASP A 91 -17.25 7.07 -13.62
N HIS A 92 -18.28 7.11 -12.78
CA HIS A 92 -18.32 6.34 -11.54
C HIS A 92 -18.43 4.83 -11.75
N ASP A 93 -19.01 4.38 -12.88
CA ASP A 93 -19.14 2.96 -13.19
C ASP A 93 -17.81 2.36 -13.63
N ALA A 94 -17.00 3.11 -14.38
CA ALA A 94 -15.61 2.75 -14.64
C ALA A 94 -14.77 2.77 -13.35
N ALA A 95 -14.92 3.80 -12.50
CA ALA A 95 -14.21 3.88 -11.23
C ALA A 95 -14.49 2.69 -10.32
N LEU A 96 -15.76 2.29 -10.17
CA LEU A 96 -16.16 1.13 -9.38
C LEU A 96 -15.54 -0.17 -9.92
N ARG A 97 -15.62 -0.41 -11.23
CA ARG A 97 -15.03 -1.61 -11.85
C ARG A 97 -13.52 -1.69 -11.60
N LEU A 98 -12.82 -0.57 -11.70
CA LEU A 98 -11.37 -0.49 -11.48
C LEU A 98 -11.00 -0.73 -10.01
N ILE A 99 -11.76 -0.19 -9.06
CA ILE A 99 -11.55 -0.47 -7.62
C ILE A 99 -11.79 -1.95 -7.31
N TYR A 100 -12.83 -2.57 -7.89
CA TYR A 100 -13.07 -4.00 -7.71
C TYR A 100 -11.94 -4.85 -8.29
N LEU A 101 -11.42 -4.51 -9.47
CA LEU A 101 -10.26 -5.19 -10.07
C LEU A 101 -9.00 -5.03 -9.21
N GLY A 102 -8.73 -3.82 -8.72
CA GLY A 102 -7.62 -3.55 -7.80
C GLY A 102 -7.74 -4.35 -6.50
N GLY A 103 -8.90 -4.30 -5.84
CA GLY A 103 -9.17 -5.06 -4.62
C GLY A 103 -9.09 -6.57 -4.82
N ALA A 104 -9.60 -7.10 -5.93
CA ALA A 104 -9.50 -8.52 -6.26
C ALA A 104 -8.04 -8.98 -6.38
N CYS A 105 -7.18 -8.18 -7.01
CA CYS A 105 -5.75 -8.46 -7.08
C CYS A 105 -5.10 -8.48 -5.67
N GLY A 106 -5.50 -7.56 -4.78
CA GLY A 106 -5.05 -7.54 -3.38
C GLY A 106 -5.50 -8.78 -2.58
N VAL A 107 -6.72 -9.26 -2.81
CA VAL A 107 -7.22 -10.51 -2.20
C VAL A 107 -6.45 -11.72 -2.72
N VAL A 108 -6.20 -11.79 -4.03
CA VAL A 108 -5.40 -12.88 -4.63
C VAL A 108 -4.00 -12.91 -4.01
N PHE A 109 -3.36 -11.75 -3.89
CA PHE A 109 -2.08 -11.61 -3.19
C PHE A 109 -2.14 -12.14 -1.75
N ALA A 110 -3.15 -11.73 -0.98
CA ALA A 110 -3.33 -12.16 0.40
C ALA A 110 -3.51 -13.68 0.52
N VAL A 111 -4.30 -14.28 -0.38
CA VAL A 111 -4.54 -15.74 -0.42
C VAL A 111 -3.28 -16.51 -0.78
N ILE A 112 -2.54 -16.08 -1.81
CA ILE A 112 -1.28 -16.72 -2.20
C ILE A 112 -0.29 -16.68 -1.03
N LYS A 113 -0.21 -15.55 -0.32
CA LYS A 113 0.69 -15.41 0.83
C LYS A 113 0.25 -16.26 2.03
N ALA A 114 -1.04 -16.30 2.34
CA ALA A 114 -1.58 -17.15 3.38
C ALA A 114 -1.31 -18.63 3.09
N TYR A 115 -1.45 -19.06 1.83
CA TYR A 115 -1.13 -20.42 1.40
C TYR A 115 0.37 -20.74 1.55
N GLU A 116 1.26 -19.82 1.16
CA GLU A 116 2.71 -19.97 1.35
C GLU A 116 3.09 -20.08 2.84
N TRP A 117 2.39 -19.33 3.70
CA TRP A 117 2.52 -19.44 5.16
C TRP A 117 2.07 -20.81 5.66
N ALA A 118 0.86 -21.25 5.31
CA ALA A 118 0.28 -22.50 5.78
C ALA A 118 1.12 -23.71 5.37
N THR A 119 1.64 -23.70 4.14
CA THR A 119 2.55 -24.75 3.63
C THR A 119 3.89 -24.76 4.38
N LYS A 120 4.47 -23.60 4.69
CA LYS A 120 5.73 -23.51 5.47
C LYS A 120 5.56 -23.93 6.93
N VAL A 121 4.46 -23.52 7.58
CA VAL A 121 4.13 -23.94 8.93
C VAL A 121 3.84 -25.44 8.99
N GLY A 122 3.12 -25.99 8.00
CA GLY A 122 2.86 -27.42 7.88
C GLY A 122 4.13 -28.25 7.61
N ALA A 123 5.15 -27.67 6.98
CA ALA A 123 6.45 -28.30 6.77
C ALA A 123 7.38 -28.25 8.00
N GLY A 124 6.89 -27.78 9.17
CA GLY A 124 7.67 -27.74 10.41
C GLY A 124 8.59 -26.51 10.55
N VAL A 125 8.56 -25.58 9.60
CA VAL A 125 9.28 -24.29 9.68
C VAL A 125 8.44 -23.32 10.51
N THR A 126 8.55 -23.48 11.83
CA THR A 126 7.78 -22.75 12.84
C THR A 126 8.39 -21.39 13.16
N LEU A 127 7.60 -20.49 13.78
CA LEU A 127 8.01 -19.13 14.15
C LEU A 127 9.36 -18.98 14.89
N PRO A 128 9.85 -19.96 15.70
CA PRO A 128 11.13 -19.86 16.37
C PRO A 128 12.27 -20.65 15.68
N SER A 129 12.09 -21.16 14.46
CA SER A 129 13.13 -22.00 13.84
C SER A 129 14.43 -21.25 13.54
N ASN A 130 14.36 -19.98 13.11
CA ASN A 130 15.50 -19.11 12.83
C ASN A 130 15.09 -17.63 12.93
N GLU A 131 16.01 -16.73 13.31
CA GLU A 131 15.74 -15.29 13.40
C GLU A 131 15.23 -14.69 12.07
N PHE A 132 15.70 -15.20 10.92
CA PHE A 132 15.21 -14.82 9.61
C PHE A 132 13.71 -15.08 9.44
N PHE A 133 13.24 -16.27 9.85
CA PHE A 133 11.82 -16.62 9.73
C PHE A 133 10.98 -15.75 10.66
N LEU A 134 11.45 -15.44 11.88
CA LEU A 134 10.75 -14.53 12.79
C LEU A 134 10.48 -13.17 12.13
N PHE A 135 11.51 -12.53 11.58
CA PHE A 135 11.36 -11.26 10.87
C PHE A 135 10.50 -11.39 9.61
N TYR A 136 10.66 -12.47 8.85
CA TYR A 136 9.83 -12.77 7.69
C TYR A 136 8.35 -12.83 8.06
N TYR A 137 8.00 -13.65 9.08
CA TYR A 137 6.64 -13.83 9.58
C TYR A 137 6.07 -12.50 10.10
N MET A 138 6.86 -11.72 10.83
CA MET A 138 6.41 -10.44 11.38
C MET A 138 6.18 -9.38 10.29
N LEU A 139 7.16 -9.13 9.41
CA LEU A 139 7.09 -8.12 8.34
C LEU A 139 5.96 -8.44 7.34
N THR A 140 5.86 -9.70 6.91
CA THR A 140 4.82 -10.10 5.97
C THR A 140 3.44 -10.17 6.64
N GLY A 141 3.37 -10.54 7.92
CA GLY A 141 2.12 -10.59 8.69
C GLY A 141 1.53 -9.20 8.94
N VAL A 142 2.35 -8.24 9.38
CA VAL A 142 1.89 -6.86 9.56
C VAL A 142 1.51 -6.22 8.22
N HIS A 143 2.22 -6.54 7.14
CA HIS A 143 1.85 -6.07 5.81
C HIS A 143 0.50 -6.65 5.37
N LEU A 144 0.26 -7.95 5.58
CA LEU A 144 -1.02 -8.59 5.27
C LEU A 144 -2.18 -7.95 6.05
N PHE A 145 -1.95 -7.56 7.30
CA PHE A 145 -2.90 -6.79 8.09
C PHE A 145 -3.23 -5.43 7.44
N HIS A 146 -2.22 -4.70 6.95
CA HIS A 146 -2.42 -3.43 6.24
C HIS A 146 -3.14 -3.60 4.90
N VAL A 147 -2.86 -4.67 4.15
CA VAL A 147 -3.63 -5.01 2.93
C VAL A 147 -5.09 -5.24 3.28
N GLY A 148 -5.38 -5.94 4.39
CA GLY A 148 -6.74 -6.11 4.91
C GLY A 148 -7.42 -4.79 5.25
N LEU A 149 -6.71 -3.88 5.93
CA LEU A 149 -7.23 -2.53 6.22
C LEU A 149 -7.44 -1.70 4.95
N GLY A 150 -6.56 -1.82 3.96
CA GLY A 150 -6.70 -1.19 2.66
C GLY A 150 -7.92 -1.69 1.90
N LEU A 151 -8.19 -3.00 1.97
CA LEU A 151 -9.38 -3.59 1.34
C LEU A 151 -10.67 -3.09 2.01
N LEU A 152 -10.64 -2.91 3.33
CA LEU A 152 -11.74 -2.30 4.07
C LEU A 152 -11.98 -0.85 3.62
N ILE A 153 -10.92 -0.06 3.50
CA ILE A 153 -11.01 1.33 3.02
C ILE A 153 -11.55 1.37 1.58
N LEU A 154 -11.05 0.53 0.67
CA LEU A 154 -11.59 0.43 -0.70
C LEU A 154 -13.07 0.01 -0.69
N GLY A 155 -13.47 -0.88 0.21
CA GLY A 155 -14.87 -1.26 0.40
C GLY A 155 -15.77 -0.08 0.84
N VAL A 156 -15.26 0.78 1.73
CA VAL A 156 -15.94 2.02 2.12
C VAL A 156 -16.03 2.99 0.94
N VAL A 157 -14.95 3.15 0.17
CA VAL A 157 -14.94 4.00 -1.05
C VAL A 157 -15.98 3.51 -2.06
N VAL A 158 -16.08 2.20 -2.30
CA VAL A 158 -17.10 1.60 -3.16
C VAL A 158 -18.52 1.89 -2.67
N ARG A 159 -18.75 1.77 -1.36
CA ARG A 159 -20.06 2.08 -0.75
C ARG A 159 -20.43 3.56 -0.94
N GLU A 160 -19.45 4.45 -0.81
CA GLU A 160 -19.65 5.89 -0.96
C GLU A 160 -19.87 6.28 -2.43
N LEU A 161 -19.15 5.69 -3.37
CA LEU A 161 -19.34 5.91 -4.82
C LEU A 161 -20.72 5.48 -5.32
N ARG A 162 -21.26 4.40 -4.76
CA ARG A 162 -22.61 3.92 -5.03
C ARG A 162 -23.69 4.87 -4.51
N ASN A 163 -23.39 5.74 -3.54
CA ASN A 163 -24.37 6.66 -2.98
C ASN A 163 -24.25 8.06 -3.64
N PRO A 164 -25.21 8.49 -4.49
CA PRO A 164 -25.09 9.71 -5.28
C PRO A 164 -24.95 10.99 -4.45
N ARG A 165 -25.48 10.98 -3.21
CA ARG A 165 -25.52 12.16 -2.33
C ARG A 165 -24.23 12.42 -1.55
N LYS A 166 -23.28 11.47 -1.52
CA LYS A 166 -22.04 11.59 -0.73
C LYS A 166 -20.77 11.32 -1.52
N ARG A 167 -20.78 11.48 -2.85
CA ARG A 167 -19.59 11.28 -3.70
C ARG A 167 -18.48 12.28 -3.36
N ARG A 168 -17.69 11.99 -2.32
CA ARG A 168 -16.53 12.77 -1.92
C ARG A 168 -15.31 12.22 -2.66
N LEU A 169 -14.90 12.92 -3.71
CA LEU A 169 -13.68 12.59 -4.45
C LEU A 169 -12.46 12.46 -3.53
N SER A 170 -12.39 13.32 -2.50
CA SER A 170 -11.36 13.28 -1.46
C SER A 170 -11.24 11.92 -0.75
N MET A 171 -12.34 11.19 -0.54
CA MET A 171 -12.31 9.85 0.07
C MET A 171 -11.71 8.80 -0.88
N VAL A 172 -11.96 8.92 -2.19
CA VAL A 172 -11.40 8.03 -3.23
C VAL A 172 -9.90 8.22 -3.33
N GLU A 173 -9.48 9.49 -3.39
CA GLU A 173 -8.06 9.87 -3.42
C GLU A 173 -7.33 9.40 -2.18
N SER A 174 -7.94 9.61 -1.01
CA SER A 174 -7.47 9.05 0.25
C SER A 174 -7.30 7.53 0.16
N GLY A 175 -8.36 6.78 -0.18
CA GLY A 175 -8.26 5.32 -0.29
C GLY A 175 -7.17 4.85 -1.25
N ALA A 176 -6.99 5.54 -2.37
CA ALA A 176 -5.93 5.26 -3.32
C ALA A 176 -4.53 5.52 -2.77
N ILE A 177 -4.30 6.66 -2.11
CA ILE A 177 -3.01 6.99 -1.48
C ILE A 177 -2.62 5.94 -0.45
N TYR A 178 -3.57 5.52 0.39
CA TYR A 178 -3.33 4.45 1.36
C TYR A 178 -2.95 3.13 0.66
N TRP A 179 -3.68 2.75 -0.38
CA TRP A 179 -3.39 1.53 -1.15
C TRP A 179 -2.00 1.58 -1.79
N HIS A 180 -1.62 2.71 -2.38
CA HIS A 180 -0.29 2.92 -2.96
C HIS A 180 0.83 2.88 -1.92
N MET A 181 0.60 3.40 -0.72
CA MET A 181 1.56 3.30 0.38
C MET A 181 1.78 1.83 0.76
N VAL A 182 0.71 1.06 0.92
CA VAL A 182 0.80 -0.37 1.25
C VAL A 182 1.56 -1.14 0.17
N ASP A 183 1.29 -0.85 -1.10
CA ASP A 183 2.02 -1.43 -2.25
C ASP A 183 3.52 -1.08 -2.23
N LEU A 184 3.87 0.19 -1.99
CA LEU A 184 5.27 0.62 -1.87
C LEU A 184 6.00 -0.12 -0.74
N LEU A 185 5.34 -0.29 0.39
CA LEU A 185 5.87 -1.01 1.53
C LEU A 185 6.14 -2.49 1.20
N TRP A 186 5.27 -3.12 0.40
CA TRP A 186 5.52 -4.47 -0.10
C TRP A 186 6.77 -4.55 -0.97
N ILE A 187 6.96 -3.58 -1.87
CA ILE A 187 8.14 -3.56 -2.77
C ILE A 187 9.43 -3.52 -1.95
N VAL A 188 9.47 -2.72 -0.88
CA VAL A 188 10.62 -2.65 0.03
C VAL A 188 10.82 -3.99 0.77
N ILE A 189 9.75 -4.58 1.32
CA ILE A 189 9.81 -5.90 1.97
C ILE A 189 10.33 -6.96 1.00
N PHE A 190 9.81 -6.98 -0.22
CA PHE A 190 10.20 -7.92 -1.28
C PHE A 190 11.67 -7.74 -1.65
N ALA A 191 12.14 -6.50 -1.83
CA ALA A 191 13.53 -6.21 -2.12
C ALA A 191 14.47 -6.73 -1.00
N LEU A 192 14.11 -6.49 0.27
CA LEU A 192 14.89 -6.92 1.43
C LEU A 192 14.90 -8.44 1.63
N LEU A 193 13.76 -9.10 1.44
CA LEU A 193 13.62 -10.53 1.73
C LEU A 193 13.99 -11.46 0.57
N TYR A 194 13.70 -11.06 -0.68
CA TYR A 194 13.86 -11.92 -1.86
C TYR A 194 15.00 -11.50 -2.79
N VAL A 195 15.25 -10.20 -2.96
CA VAL A 195 16.23 -9.69 -3.96
C VAL A 195 17.62 -9.52 -3.35
N MET A 196 17.70 -9.02 -2.12
CA MET A 196 18.95 -8.75 -1.44
C MET A 196 19.57 -10.06 -0.91
N ARG A 197 20.30 -10.74 -1.79
CA ARG A 197 21.14 -11.90 -1.49
C ARG A 197 22.46 -11.44 -0.88
#